data_AF-A0A950NMV4-F1
#
_entry.id   AF-A0A950NMV4-F1
#
_cell.length_a   1.000
_cell.length_b   1.000
_cell.length_c   1.000
_cell.angle_alpha   90.00
_cell.angle_beta   90.00
_cell.angle_gamma   90.00
#
_symmetry.space_group_name_H-M   'P 1'
#
loop_
_entity.id
_entity.type
_entity.pdbx_description
1 polymer ?
#
loop_
_entity_poly.entity_id
_entity_poly.type
_entity_poly.pdbx_seq_one_letter_code
_entity_poly.pdbx_strand_id
1 'polypeptide(L)'
;LLIGGVRAKHLGAIFGAGVMATLVLALAAPYRRARVFTYLHPWKDASNTGYQISQSLIALGSGGWTGVGLGAGRSKWLFLPNAHNDFIFAVIGEELGFVGAALVIALFFAFAILGARAAMRAPDRFGMLLASGVTVWVVGQAMINIGAVVGILPVSGIPLPFVSFGGSALLFTMAATGILGNVARQAG
;
A
#
# COMPACT_ATOMS: atom_id res chain seq x y z
N LEU A 1 -11.72 -13.75 -8.76
CA LEU A 1 -12.66 -13.59 -9.91
C LEU A 1 -11.96 -13.66 -11.27
N LEU A 2 -10.95 -12.82 -11.53
CA LEU A 2 -10.15 -12.88 -12.76
C LEU A 2 -9.56 -14.27 -13.01
N ILE A 3 -8.87 -14.82 -12.01
CA ILE A 3 -8.25 -16.16 -12.06
C ILE A 3 -9.32 -17.29 -12.03
N GLY A 4 -10.51 -16.97 -11.52
CA GLY A 4 -11.65 -17.91 -11.50
C GLY A 4 -12.31 -18.11 -12.88
N GLY A 5 -11.92 -17.35 -13.91
CA GLY A 5 -12.44 -17.47 -15.27
C GLY A 5 -13.64 -16.57 -15.59
N VAL A 6 -13.95 -15.59 -14.74
CA VAL A 6 -14.98 -14.59 -15.06
C VAL A 6 -14.51 -13.72 -16.21
N ARG A 7 -15.36 -13.55 -17.24
CA ARG A 7 -15.00 -12.76 -18.43
C ARG A 7 -14.61 -11.33 -18.02
N ALA A 8 -13.43 -10.89 -18.48
CA ALA A 8 -12.87 -9.58 -18.14
C ALA A 8 -13.83 -8.40 -18.39
N LYS A 9 -14.70 -8.50 -19.41
CA LYS A 9 -15.73 -7.50 -19.70
C LYS A 9 -16.71 -7.25 -18.54
N HIS A 10 -17.12 -8.30 -17.82
CA HIS A 10 -18.07 -8.15 -16.70
C HIS A 10 -17.37 -7.53 -15.49
N LEU A 11 -16.12 -7.91 -15.25
CA LEU A 11 -15.31 -7.33 -14.18
C LEU A 11 -14.97 -5.86 -14.47
N GLY A 12 -14.63 -5.54 -15.72
CA GLY A 12 -14.41 -4.17 -16.15
C GLY A 12 -15.67 -3.30 -16.03
N ALA A 13 -16.84 -3.85 -16.37
CA ALA A 13 -18.10 -3.14 -16.22
C ALA A 13 -18.44 -2.86 -14.73
N ILE A 14 -18.27 -3.85 -13.85
CA ILE A 14 -18.50 -3.68 -12.41
C ILE A 14 -17.49 -2.69 -11.81
N PHE A 15 -16.22 -2.81 -12.17
CA PHE A 15 -15.18 -1.89 -11.73
C PHE A 15 -15.46 -0.46 -12.19
N GLY A 16 -15.79 -0.28 -13.48
CA GLY A 16 -16.14 1.02 -14.05
C GLY A 16 -17.38 1.63 -13.38
N ALA A 17 -18.43 0.83 -13.16
CA ALA A 17 -19.62 1.29 -12.42
C ALA A 17 -19.28 1.70 -10.98
N GLY A 18 -18.42 0.94 -10.30
CA GLY A 18 -17.93 1.28 -8.96
C GLY A 18 -17.16 2.60 -8.94
N VAL A 19 -16.20 2.78 -9.85
CA VAL A 19 -15.42 4.03 -9.97
C VAL A 19 -16.36 5.22 -10.24
N MET A 20 -17.30 5.08 -11.18
CA MET A 20 -18.26 6.13 -11.49
C MET A 20 -19.15 6.48 -10.29
N ALA A 21 -19.67 5.48 -9.57
CA ALA A 21 -20.46 5.71 -8.37
C ALA A 21 -19.63 6.42 -7.29
N THR A 22 -18.38 6.02 -7.08
CA THR A 22 -17.47 6.68 -6.13
C THR A 22 -17.20 8.14 -6.53
N LEU A 23 -16.96 8.42 -7.82
CA LEU A 23 -16.75 9.79 -8.31
C LEU A 23 -17.99 10.68 -8.08
N VAL A 24 -19.17 10.18 -8.42
CA VAL A 24 -20.43 10.91 -8.19
C VAL A 24 -20.62 11.20 -6.70
N LEU A 25 -20.44 10.19 -5.84
CA LEU A 25 -20.57 10.34 -4.39
C LEU A 25 -19.50 11.22 -3.76
N ALA A 26 -18.30 11.28 -4.35
CA ALA A 26 -17.22 12.14 -3.91
C ALA A 26 -17.50 13.61 -4.24
N LEU A 27 -18.14 13.89 -5.38
CA LEU A 27 -18.47 15.26 -5.82
C LEU A 27 -19.79 15.78 -5.21
N ALA A 28 -20.71 14.89 -4.82
CA ALA A 28 -22.03 15.27 -4.30
C ALA A 28 -22.00 16.03 -2.96
N ALA A 29 -21.03 15.75 -2.09
CA ALA A 29 -20.96 16.38 -0.76
C ALA A 29 -19.84 17.44 -0.69
N PRO A 30 -20.13 18.67 -0.20
CA PRO A 30 -19.14 19.75 -0.10
C PRO A 30 -17.85 19.42 0.65
N TYR A 31 -17.94 18.55 1.66
CA TYR A 31 -16.79 18.06 2.41
C TYR A 31 -15.95 17.03 1.63
N ARG A 32 -16.59 16.13 0.88
CA ARG A 32 -15.90 15.09 0.11
C ARG A 32 -15.20 15.68 -1.11
N ARG A 33 -15.83 16.64 -1.80
CA ARG A 33 -15.17 17.38 -2.89
C ARG A 33 -13.93 18.11 -2.37
N ALA A 34 -13.99 18.72 -1.18
CA ALA A 34 -12.85 19.41 -0.59
C ALA A 34 -11.68 18.45 -0.38
N ARG A 35 -11.91 17.23 0.12
CA ARG A 35 -10.85 16.21 0.25
C ARG A 35 -10.23 15.81 -1.10
N VAL A 36 -11.04 15.67 -2.16
CA VAL A 36 -10.53 15.36 -3.50
C VAL A 36 -9.63 16.50 -4.02
N PHE A 37 -10.06 17.75 -3.85
CA PHE A 37 -9.26 18.91 -4.27
C PHE A 37 -8.01 19.13 -3.42
N THR A 38 -8.08 18.87 -2.11
CA THR A 38 -6.90 18.88 -1.22
C THR A 38 -5.89 17.82 -1.64
N TYR A 39 -6.33 16.63 -2.04
CA TYR A 39 -5.42 15.59 -2.56
C TYR A 39 -4.72 16.04 -3.85
N LEU A 40 -5.43 16.69 -4.78
CA LEU A 40 -4.84 17.19 -6.04
C LEU A 40 -3.90 18.38 -5.82
N HIS A 41 -4.12 19.17 -4.77
CA HIS A 41 -3.34 20.33 -4.43
C HIS A 41 -2.99 20.37 -2.92
N PRO A 42 -2.15 19.45 -2.45
CA PRO A 42 -1.87 19.30 -1.01
C PRO A 42 -1.17 20.54 -0.44
N TRP A 43 -0.40 21.25 -1.28
CA TRP A 43 0.32 22.47 -0.92
C TRP A 43 -0.57 23.70 -0.74
N LYS A 44 -1.82 23.69 -1.24
CA LYS A 44 -2.75 24.85 -1.08
C LYS A 44 -3.21 25.04 0.36
N ASP A 45 -3.22 23.97 1.16
CA ASP A 45 -3.56 24.00 2.58
C ASP A 45 -2.64 23.03 3.35
N ALA A 46 -1.33 23.27 3.22
CA ALA A 46 -0.28 22.43 3.77
C ALA A 46 -0.28 22.38 5.31
N SER A 47 -0.93 23.33 5.98
CA SER A 47 -1.03 23.41 7.45
C SER A 47 -2.24 22.70 8.05
N ASN A 48 -3.21 22.27 7.23
CA ASN A 48 -4.44 21.68 7.72
C ASN A 48 -4.82 20.44 6.91
N THR A 49 -5.65 20.56 5.87
CA THR A 49 -6.19 19.38 5.18
C THR A 49 -5.13 18.63 4.36
N GLY A 50 -4.11 19.33 3.84
CA GLY A 50 -3.00 18.77 3.07
C GLY A 50 -1.77 18.41 3.90
N TYR A 51 -1.82 18.60 5.22
CA TYR A 51 -0.66 18.49 6.11
C TYR A 51 -0.01 17.11 6.06
N GLN A 52 -0.79 16.03 6.16
CA GLN A 52 -0.26 14.67 6.17
C GLN A 52 0.49 14.31 4.88
N ILE A 53 -0.08 14.65 3.72
CA ILE A 53 0.54 14.39 2.41
C ILE A 53 1.77 15.28 2.21
N SER A 54 1.68 16.56 2.58
CA SER A 54 2.80 17.48 2.43
C SER A 54 3.99 17.05 3.29
N GLN A 55 3.74 16.65 4.55
CA GLN A 55 4.77 16.16 5.45
C GLN A 55 5.34 14.80 5.03
N SER A 56 4.53 13.89 4.46
CA SER A 56 5.04 12.63 3.94
C SER A 56 5.99 12.84 2.76
N LEU A 57 5.69 13.80 1.88
CA LEU A 57 6.55 14.18 0.76
C LEU A 57 7.84 14.88 1.24
N ILE A 58 7.75 15.76 2.24
CA ILE A 58 8.92 16.42 2.84
C ILE A 58 9.84 15.38 3.48
N ALA A 59 9.30 14.42 4.23
CA ALA A 59 10.06 13.34 4.85
C ALA A 59 10.79 12.46 3.83
N LEU A 60 10.09 12.08 2.75
CA LEU A 60 10.71 11.35 1.64
C LEU A 60 11.83 12.16 0.97
N GLY A 61 11.62 13.46 0.80
CA GLY A 61 12.61 14.36 0.20
C GLY A 61 13.83 14.61 1.08
N SER A 62 13.66 14.68 2.40
CA SER A 62 14.75 14.97 3.34
C SER A 62 15.75 13.83 3.51
N GLY A 63 15.34 12.59 3.22
CA GLY A 63 16.22 11.41 3.31
C GLY A 63 17.32 11.34 2.24
N GLY A 64 17.19 12.04 1.11
CA GLY A 64 18.17 11.96 0.03
C GLY A 64 18.44 10.51 -0.44
N TRP A 65 19.69 10.19 -0.80
CA TRP A 65 20.05 8.86 -1.32
C TRP A 65 20.17 7.79 -0.23
N THR A 66 20.81 8.12 0.90
CA THR A 66 21.21 7.17 1.95
C THR A 66 20.48 7.34 3.27
N GLY A 67 19.63 8.35 3.38
CA GLY A 67 18.87 8.65 4.59
C GLY A 67 19.63 9.56 5.56
N VAL A 68 18.90 10.05 6.55
CA VAL A 68 19.46 10.85 7.66
C VAL A 68 20.01 9.98 8.80
N GLY A 69 19.86 8.66 8.71
CA GLY A 69 20.25 7.69 9.72
C GLY A 69 19.07 7.14 10.51
N LEU A 70 19.16 5.86 10.88
CA LEU A 70 18.14 5.16 11.67
C LEU A 70 17.91 5.84 13.02
N GLY A 71 16.65 6.19 13.32
CA GLY A 71 16.28 6.88 14.55
C GLY A 71 16.55 8.38 14.56
N ALA A 72 17.24 8.92 13.55
CA ALA A 72 17.49 10.35 13.39
C ALA A 72 16.37 11.08 12.61
N GLY A 73 15.36 10.34 12.12
CA GLY A 73 14.23 10.88 11.38
C GLY A 73 13.37 11.83 12.23
N ARG A 74 13.05 13.00 11.67
CA ARG A 74 12.27 14.03 12.38
C ARG A 74 10.77 13.77 12.30
N SER A 75 10.30 13.02 11.29
CA SER A 75 8.88 12.73 11.08
C SER A 75 8.22 11.96 12.22
N LYS A 76 8.99 11.22 13.02
CA LYS A 76 8.51 10.44 14.18
C LYS A 76 8.11 11.30 15.37
N TRP A 77 8.60 12.54 15.46
CA TRP A 77 8.40 13.44 16.61
C TRP A 77 7.13 14.30 16.49
N LEU A 78 6.01 13.69 16.10
CA LEU A 78 4.69 14.34 15.94
C LEU A 78 4.56 15.29 14.73
N PHE A 79 5.57 15.40 13.87
CA PHE A 79 5.48 16.19 12.62
C PHE A 79 4.61 15.50 11.57
N LEU A 80 4.54 14.16 11.55
CA LEU A 80 3.66 13.40 10.66
C LEU A 80 2.66 12.56 11.48
N PRO A 81 1.36 12.92 11.50
CA PRO A 81 0.33 12.15 12.19
C PRO A 81 0.27 10.73 11.62
N ASN A 82 0.15 9.73 12.50
CA ASN A 82 0.14 8.30 12.13
C ASN A 82 1.40 7.84 11.36
N ALA A 83 2.55 8.50 11.57
CA ALA A 83 3.84 8.11 10.99
C ALA A 83 4.20 6.64 11.20
N HIS A 84 3.77 6.03 12.31
CA HIS A 84 4.09 4.62 12.62
C HIS A 84 3.14 3.62 11.96
N ASN A 85 2.00 4.08 11.42
CA ASN A 85 1.00 3.20 10.83
C ASN A 85 0.91 3.46 9.31
N ASP A 86 0.10 4.43 8.92
CA ASP A 86 -0.25 4.65 7.52
C ASP A 86 0.87 5.32 6.73
N PHE A 87 1.82 5.97 7.41
CA PHE A 87 2.92 6.71 6.80
C PHE A 87 4.31 6.15 7.12
N ILE A 88 4.40 4.90 7.55
CA ILE A 88 5.68 4.27 7.91
C ILE A 88 6.67 4.25 6.73
N PHE A 89 6.17 4.19 5.49
CA PHE A 89 7.01 4.29 4.30
C PHE A 89 7.72 5.65 4.17
N ALA A 90 7.10 6.74 4.60
CA ALA A 90 7.72 8.07 4.58
C ALA A 90 8.91 8.15 5.55
N VAL A 91 8.73 7.52 6.71
CA VAL A 91 9.76 7.41 7.75
C VAL A 91 10.95 6.58 7.26
N ILE A 92 10.68 5.47 6.56
CA ILE A 92 11.75 4.65 5.95
C ILE A 92 12.50 5.46 4.89
N GLY A 93 11.78 6.21 4.05
CA GLY A 93 12.38 7.10 3.06
C GLY A 93 13.24 8.20 3.69
N GLU A 94 12.83 8.76 4.82
CA GLU A 94 13.63 9.73 5.57
C GLU A 94 14.90 9.11 6.16
N GLU A 95 14.76 7.99 6.87
CA GLU A 95 15.86 7.41 7.67
C GLU A 95 16.87 6.60 6.85
N LEU A 96 16.40 5.89 5.82
CA LEU A 96 17.22 5.03 4.97
C LEU A 96 17.39 5.57 3.55
N GLY A 97 16.75 6.71 3.24
CA GLY A 97 16.85 7.36 1.93
C GLY A 97 16.19 6.56 0.82
N PHE A 98 16.52 6.95 -0.40
CA PHE A 98 16.11 6.27 -1.62
C PHE A 98 16.49 4.78 -1.62
N VAL A 99 17.67 4.42 -1.12
CA VAL A 99 18.13 3.02 -1.10
C VAL A 99 17.22 2.14 -0.23
N GLY A 100 16.85 2.61 0.96
CA GLY A 100 15.93 1.88 1.83
C GLY A 100 14.51 1.78 1.24
N ALA A 101 14.00 2.87 0.69
CA ALA A 101 12.70 2.87 0.02
C ALA A 101 12.67 1.89 -1.17
N ALA A 102 13.71 1.91 -2.00
CA ALA A 102 13.86 0.99 -3.14
C ALA A 102 13.97 -0.47 -2.69
N LEU A 103 14.69 -0.75 -1.60
CA LEU A 103 14.79 -2.09 -1.02
C LEU A 103 13.41 -2.62 -0.58
N VAL A 104 12.60 -1.80 0.10
CA VAL A 104 11.25 -2.19 0.51
C VAL A 104 10.37 -2.51 -0.71
N ILE A 105 10.42 -1.66 -1.75
CA ILE A 105 9.69 -1.91 -3.00
C ILE A 105 10.18 -3.23 -3.65
N ALA A 106 11.49 -3.46 -3.70
CA ALA A 106 12.07 -4.66 -4.26
C ALA A 106 11.65 -5.92 -3.48
N LEU A 107 11.53 -5.85 -2.15
CA LEU A 107 11.04 -6.96 -1.33
C LEU A 107 9.57 -7.30 -1.61
N PHE A 108 8.70 -6.29 -1.76
CA PHE A 108 7.30 -6.54 -2.16
C PHE A 108 7.20 -7.07 -3.59
N PHE A 109 8.07 -6.62 -4.49
CA PHE A 109 8.16 -7.15 -5.85
C PHE A 109 8.63 -8.62 -5.87
N ALA A 110 9.64 -8.95 -5.07
CA ALA A 110 10.07 -10.33 -4.86
C ALA A 110 8.94 -11.18 -4.29
N PHE A 111 8.23 -10.69 -3.25
CA PHE A 111 7.06 -11.36 -2.69
C PHE A 111 5.99 -11.64 -3.76
N ALA A 112 5.70 -10.67 -4.64
CA ALA A 112 4.77 -10.86 -5.76
C ALA A 112 5.22 -11.98 -6.70
N ILE A 113 6.50 -12.03 -7.06
CA ILE A 113 7.06 -13.08 -7.92
C ILE A 113 6.98 -14.45 -7.26
N LEU A 114 7.40 -14.55 -5.98
CA LEU A 114 7.36 -15.82 -5.25
C LEU A 114 5.92 -16.30 -5.07
N GLY A 115 4.99 -15.42 -4.72
CA GLY A 115 3.57 -15.74 -4.58
C GLY A 115 2.94 -16.18 -5.89
N ALA A 116 3.26 -15.51 -7.01
CA ALA A 116 2.82 -15.93 -8.34
C ALA A 116 3.39 -17.30 -8.73
N ARG A 117 4.67 -17.56 -8.45
CA ARG A 117 5.30 -18.87 -8.69
C ARG A 117 4.63 -19.98 -7.87
N ALA A 118 4.34 -19.71 -6.59
CA ALA A 118 3.64 -20.66 -5.73
C ALA A 118 2.24 -20.97 -6.26
N ALA A 119 1.50 -19.96 -6.73
CA ALA A 119 0.19 -20.16 -7.33
C ALA A 119 0.24 -20.98 -8.62
N MET A 120 1.18 -20.69 -9.53
CA MET A 120 1.31 -21.41 -10.80
C MET A 120 1.73 -22.87 -10.64
N ARG A 121 2.43 -23.20 -9.56
CA ARG A 121 2.90 -24.57 -9.26
C ARG A 121 1.99 -25.31 -8.29
N ALA A 122 0.92 -24.68 -7.81
CA ALA A 122 0.04 -25.30 -6.84
C ALA A 122 -0.55 -26.62 -7.38
N PRO A 123 -0.58 -27.69 -6.58
CA PRO A 123 -1.02 -29.02 -7.04
C PRO A 123 -2.51 -29.07 -7.38
N ASP A 124 -3.31 -28.17 -6.80
CA ASP A 124 -4.75 -28.12 -6.97
C ASP A 124 -5.26 -26.69 -7.23
N ARG A 125 -6.48 -26.60 -7.78
CA ARG A 125 -7.10 -25.33 -8.18
C ARG A 125 -7.42 -24.44 -6.98
N PHE A 126 -7.70 -25.01 -5.80
CA PHE A 126 -7.94 -24.24 -4.59
C PHE A 126 -6.63 -23.62 -4.10
N GLY A 127 -5.54 -24.38 -4.04
CA GLY A 127 -4.19 -23.89 -3.73
C GLY A 127 -3.77 -22.74 -4.66
N MET A 128 -3.98 -22.88 -5.97
CA MET A 128 -3.70 -21.81 -6.94
C MET A 128 -4.48 -20.53 -6.63
N LEU A 129 -5.79 -20.64 -6.40
CA LEU A 129 -6.67 -19.49 -6.11
C LEU A 129 -6.32 -18.84 -4.78
N LEU A 130 -6.01 -19.63 -3.76
CA LEU A 130 -5.64 -19.18 -2.43
C LEU A 130 -4.31 -18.43 -2.46
N ALA A 131 -3.28 -19.02 -3.05
CA ALA A 131 -1.97 -18.41 -3.19
C ALA A 131 -2.05 -17.10 -3.99
N SER A 132 -2.80 -17.10 -5.09
CA SER A 132 -3.03 -15.88 -5.87
C SER A 132 -3.77 -14.81 -5.09
N GLY A 133 -4.82 -15.19 -4.35
CA GLY A 133 -5.62 -14.26 -3.55
C GLY A 133 -4.80 -13.59 -2.45
N VAL A 134 -4.04 -14.36 -1.69
CA VAL A 134 -3.13 -13.84 -0.64
C VAL A 134 -2.09 -12.91 -1.26
N THR A 135 -1.46 -13.33 -2.35
CA THR A 135 -0.42 -12.53 -3.02
C THR A 135 -0.97 -11.19 -3.49
N VAL A 136 -2.10 -11.18 -4.20
CA VAL A 136 -2.74 -9.95 -4.69
C VAL A 136 -3.20 -9.07 -3.54
N TRP A 137 -3.73 -9.64 -2.46
CA TRP A 137 -4.18 -8.87 -1.30
C TRP A 137 -3.03 -8.14 -0.62
N VAL A 138 -1.95 -8.84 -0.29
CA VAL A 138 -0.79 -8.26 0.40
C VAL A 138 -0.07 -7.24 -0.48
N VAL A 139 0.21 -7.58 -1.75
CA VAL A 139 0.89 -6.67 -2.68
C VAL A 139 0.02 -5.46 -2.99
N GLY A 140 -1.29 -5.66 -3.17
CA GLY A 140 -2.24 -4.58 -3.43
C GLY A 140 -2.29 -3.57 -2.27
N GLN A 141 -2.33 -4.05 -1.02
CA GLN A 141 -2.26 -3.16 0.15
C GLN A 141 -0.95 -2.36 0.19
N ALA A 142 0.18 -3.01 -0.08
CA ALA A 142 1.48 -2.34 -0.12
C ALA A 142 1.55 -1.26 -1.21
N MET A 143 1.07 -1.56 -2.43
CA MET A 143 1.01 -0.60 -3.53
C MET A 143 0.12 0.60 -3.21
N ILE A 144 -1.05 0.38 -2.59
CA ILE A 144 -1.96 1.47 -2.21
C ILE A 144 -1.31 2.35 -1.13
N ASN A 145 -0.68 1.75 -0.11
CA ASN A 145 0.00 2.50 0.94
C ASN A 145 1.16 3.33 0.37
N ILE A 146 2.08 2.71 -0.37
CA ILE A 146 3.24 3.40 -0.97
C ILE A 146 2.77 4.50 -1.92
N GLY A 147 1.79 4.21 -2.77
CA GLY A 147 1.21 5.21 -3.68
C GLY A 147 0.59 6.39 -2.94
N ALA A 148 -0.05 6.16 -1.80
CA ALA A 148 -0.58 7.24 -0.97
C ALA A 148 0.52 8.09 -0.34
N VAL A 149 1.59 7.47 0.16
CA VAL A 149 2.71 8.16 0.81
C VAL A 149 3.49 9.04 -0.16
N VAL A 150 3.67 8.58 -1.41
CA VAL A 150 4.36 9.32 -2.49
C VAL A 150 3.41 10.30 -3.20
N GLY A 151 2.12 10.37 -2.82
CA GLY A 151 1.15 11.32 -3.36
C GLY A 151 0.56 10.96 -4.73
N ILE A 152 0.72 9.71 -5.19
CA ILE A 152 0.15 9.17 -6.43
C ILE A 152 -1.31 8.72 -6.23
N LEU A 153 -1.68 8.37 -4.99
CA LEU A 153 -3.01 7.94 -4.60
C LEU A 153 -3.52 8.75 -3.39
N PRO A 154 -4.84 8.88 -3.20
CA PRO A 154 -5.38 9.50 -2.01
C PRO A 154 -5.08 8.67 -0.75
N VAL A 155 -4.85 9.36 0.37
CA VAL A 155 -4.59 8.74 1.68
C VAL A 155 -5.79 7.89 2.08
N SER A 156 -5.55 6.57 2.16
CA SER A 156 -6.60 5.56 2.32
C SER A 156 -6.66 4.96 3.74
N GLY A 157 -5.70 5.27 4.62
CA GLY A 157 -5.61 4.70 5.97
C GLY A 157 -5.30 3.20 6.00
N ILE A 158 -4.71 2.67 4.92
CA ILE A 158 -4.33 1.26 4.82
C ILE A 158 -2.88 1.14 5.30
N PRO A 159 -2.60 0.32 6.34
CA PRO A 159 -1.24 0.14 6.84
C PRO A 159 -0.37 -0.63 5.84
N LEU A 160 0.94 -0.35 5.85
CA LEU A 160 1.91 -1.12 5.06
C LEU A 160 2.07 -2.53 5.64
N PRO A 161 1.78 -3.61 4.88
CA PRO A 161 1.90 -4.98 5.39
C PRO A 161 3.33 -5.27 5.90
N PHE A 162 3.46 -6.10 6.94
CA PHE A 162 4.71 -6.48 7.63
C PHE A 162 5.48 -5.38 8.37
N VAL A 163 5.32 -4.11 7.99
CA VAL A 163 6.18 -3.02 8.45
C VAL A 163 5.45 -2.06 9.39
N SER A 164 4.16 -1.86 9.16
CA SER A 164 3.32 -0.94 9.91
C SER A 164 3.02 -1.40 11.34
N PHE A 165 2.86 -0.44 12.26
CA PHE A 165 2.56 -0.69 13.66
C PHE A 165 1.08 -1.04 13.86
N GLY A 166 0.73 -2.31 13.62
CA GLY A 166 -0.62 -2.84 13.86
C GLY A 166 -0.59 -4.32 14.19
N GLY A 167 -0.65 -4.67 15.48
CA GLY A 167 -0.48 -6.05 15.95
C GLY A 167 -1.40 -7.06 15.26
N SER A 168 -2.69 -6.76 15.16
CA SER A 168 -3.65 -7.64 14.48
C SER A 168 -3.37 -7.76 12.98
N ALA A 169 -3.11 -6.64 12.30
CA ALA A 169 -2.81 -6.63 10.86
C ALA A 169 -1.54 -7.43 10.55
N LEU A 170 -0.51 -7.30 11.40
CA LEU A 170 0.72 -8.08 11.28
C LEU A 170 0.44 -9.57 11.47
N LEU A 171 -0.31 -9.95 12.52
CA LEU A 171 -0.67 -11.35 12.78
C LEU A 171 -1.40 -11.98 11.59
N PHE A 172 -2.40 -11.30 11.03
CA PHE A 172 -3.15 -11.82 9.87
C PHE A 172 -2.27 -11.89 8.61
N THR A 173 -1.39 -10.91 8.39
CA THR A 173 -0.48 -10.93 7.25
C THR A 173 0.54 -12.08 7.38
N MET A 174 1.07 -12.32 8.58
CA MET A 174 1.96 -13.45 8.85
C MET A 174 1.25 -14.79 8.69
N ALA A 175 0.02 -14.93 9.22
CA ALA A 175 -0.77 -16.14 9.05
C ALA A 175 -1.07 -16.44 7.56
N ALA A 176 -1.47 -15.42 6.80
CA ALA A 176 -1.71 -15.54 5.37
C ALA A 176 -0.43 -15.92 4.60
N THR A 177 0.71 -15.36 4.99
CA THR A 177 2.02 -15.71 4.40
C THR A 177 2.45 -17.13 4.75
N GLY A 178 2.15 -17.61 5.97
CA GLY A 178 2.36 -19.00 6.35
C GLY A 178 1.55 -19.98 5.51
N ILE A 179 0.28 -19.64 5.22
CA ILE A 179 -0.57 -20.40 4.30
C ILE A 179 0.03 -20.41 2.89
N LEU A 180 0.46 -19.25 2.38
CA LEU A 180 1.13 -19.15 1.08
C LEU A 180 2.40 -20.01 1.03
N GLY A 181 3.21 -19.99 2.09
CA GLY A 181 4.39 -20.83 2.23
C GLY A 181 4.08 -22.32 2.25
N ASN A 182 2.96 -22.72 2.87
CA ASN A 182 2.50 -24.11 2.86
C ASN A 182 2.12 -24.56 1.44
N VAL A 183 1.40 -23.73 0.67
CA VAL A 183 1.10 -24.01 -0.74
C VAL A 183 2.38 -24.10 -1.57
N ALA A 184 3.32 -23.17 -1.36
CA ALA A 184 4.61 -23.18 -2.05
C ALA A 184 5.44 -24.44 -1.76
N ARG A 185 5.36 -24.98 -0.54
CA ARG A 185 6.05 -26.22 -0.14
C ARG A 185 5.44 -27.47 -0.79
N GLN A 186 4.13 -27.49 -0.99
CA GLN A 186 3.46 -28.62 -1.68
C GLN A 186 3.67 -28.60 -3.20
N ALA A 187 4.10 -27.45 -3.73
CA ALA A 187 4.28 -27.17 -5.14
C ALA A 187 5.69 -27.50 -5.68
N GLY A 188 6.60 -27.96 -4.81
CA GLY A 188 7.97 -28.38 -5.14
C GLY A 188 8.29 -29.70 -4.48
#